data_AF-A0A841J6P5-F1
#
_entry.id   AF-A0A841J6P5-F1
#
_cell.length_a   1.000
_cell.length_b   1.000
_cell.length_c   1.000
_cell.angle_alpha   90.00
_cell.angle_beta   90.00
_cell.angle_gamma   90.00
#
_symmetry.space_group_name_H-M   'P 1'
#
loop_
_entity.id
_entity.type
_entity.pdbx_description
1 polymer ?
#
loop_
_entity_poly.entity_id
_entity_poly.type
_entity_poly.pdbx_seq_one_letter_code
_entity_poly.pdbx_strand_id
1 'polypeptide(L)'
;MREKRKNVAIIVAHPDDETLWVGGSILKNRDWQCFIACLCRKNDLDRAPKFEKVLNILGAKGVMGDMDDSPEQRPLPDVLVEESILELLPSTHFDLIITHSIYGEYTRHRRHEEIGKSIINLWHSALLTTSELWTFAFEDHQKANFPTAIKKASIFYSLPQEIWENKYSIVTNTYGFNPESWEAKTTPKEEAFWRFLNADQAYNWLAHK
;
A
#
# COMPACT_ATOMS: atom_id res chain seq x y z
N MET A 1 23.63 14.45 17.40
CA MET A 1 23.24 14.37 15.98
C MET A 1 21.91 13.63 15.95
N ARG A 2 20.86 14.18 15.31
CA ARG A 2 19.57 13.48 15.19
C ARG A 2 19.80 12.33 14.20
N GLU A 3 19.50 11.09 14.60
CA GLU A 3 19.55 9.96 13.67
C GLU A 3 18.70 10.28 12.43
N LYS A 4 19.23 9.97 11.24
CA LYS A 4 18.53 10.21 9.98
C LYS A 4 17.30 9.29 9.95
N ARG A 5 16.11 9.89 9.97
CA ARG A 5 14.83 9.15 9.83
C ARG A 5 14.75 8.51 8.45
N LYS A 6 14.24 7.27 8.39
CA LYS A 6 13.99 6.56 7.13
C LYS A 6 12.87 7.27 6.37
N ASN A 7 13.13 7.74 5.14
CA ASN A 7 12.13 8.35 4.27
C ASN A 7 11.38 7.26 3.51
N VAL A 8 10.06 7.14 3.72
CA VAL A 8 9.26 6.01 3.21
C VAL A 8 8.08 6.52 2.39
N ALA A 9 7.92 6.02 1.17
CA ALA A 9 6.67 6.18 0.42
C ALA A 9 5.79 4.95 0.57
N ILE A 10 4.51 5.15 0.84
CA ILE A 10 3.47 4.11 0.80
C ILE A 10 2.53 4.50 -0.33
N ILE A 11 2.37 3.61 -1.31
CA ILE A 11 1.64 3.92 -2.54
C ILE A 11 0.55 2.87 -2.69
N VAL A 12 -0.70 3.30 -2.59
CA VAL A 12 -1.86 2.42 -2.55
C VAL A 12 -2.94 2.87 -3.50
N ALA A 13 -3.84 1.96 -3.85
CA ALA A 13 -4.95 2.26 -4.73
C ALA A 13 -6.05 3.04 -4.01
N HIS A 14 -6.58 2.49 -2.92
CA HIS A 14 -7.78 2.97 -2.27
C HIS A 14 -7.49 3.47 -0.84
N PRO A 15 -8.30 4.40 -0.32
CA PRO A 15 -8.11 4.93 1.03
C PRO A 15 -8.59 3.93 2.08
N ASP A 16 -7.68 3.13 2.62
CA ASP A 16 -7.85 2.06 3.61
C ASP A 16 -6.77 1.00 3.42
N ASP A 17 -6.32 0.80 2.18
CA ASP A 17 -5.22 -0.10 1.80
C ASP A 17 -3.93 0.22 2.59
N GLU A 18 -3.63 1.50 2.85
CA GLU A 18 -2.46 1.90 3.67
C GLU A 18 -2.56 1.42 5.11
N THR A 19 -3.79 1.27 5.60
CA THR A 19 -4.06 0.76 6.94
C THR A 19 -4.12 -0.76 6.93
N LEU A 20 -4.85 -1.38 5.99
CA LEU A 20 -5.08 -2.82 5.90
C LEU A 20 -3.78 -3.60 5.68
N TRP A 21 -2.94 -3.17 4.74
CA TRP A 21 -1.80 -3.98 4.29
C TRP A 21 -0.48 -3.64 4.98
N VAL A 22 -0.35 -2.41 5.49
CA VAL A 22 0.91 -1.91 6.06
C VAL A 22 0.75 -1.02 7.31
N GLY A 23 -0.47 -0.80 7.79
CA GLY A 23 -0.72 0.08 8.93
C GLY A 23 0.04 -0.33 10.19
N GLY A 24 0.21 -1.63 10.42
CA GLY A 24 0.97 -2.15 11.56
C GLY A 24 2.47 -1.82 11.48
N SER A 25 3.06 -1.88 10.29
CA SER A 25 4.44 -1.47 10.01
C SER A 25 4.64 0.01 10.31
N ILE A 26 3.70 0.86 9.88
CA ILE A 26 3.76 2.32 10.12
C ILE A 26 3.63 2.61 11.62
N LEU A 27 2.64 1.99 12.28
CA LEU A 27 2.39 2.16 13.71
C LEU A 27 3.57 1.69 14.58
N LYS A 28 4.27 0.63 14.16
CA LYS A 28 5.44 0.07 14.85
C LYS A 28 6.70 0.92 14.67
N ASN A 29 6.86 1.58 13.52
CA ASN A 29 8.06 2.35 13.17
C ASN A 29 7.76 3.87 13.15
N ARG A 30 7.50 4.45 14.32
CA ARG A 30 7.12 5.87 14.47
C ARG A 30 8.23 6.87 14.11
N ASP A 31 9.44 6.40 13.92
CA ASP A 31 10.60 7.17 13.46
C ASP A 31 10.65 7.32 11.93
N TRP A 32 9.88 6.53 11.17
CA TRP A 32 9.76 6.68 9.73
C TRP A 32 9.12 8.03 9.37
N GLN A 33 9.69 8.67 8.35
CA GLN A 33 9.07 9.82 7.70
C GLN A 33 8.24 9.31 6.53
N CYS A 34 6.96 9.05 6.77
CA CYS A 34 6.06 8.49 5.78
C CYS A 34 5.40 9.56 4.89
N PHE A 35 5.34 9.29 3.59
CA PHE A 35 4.48 9.94 2.62
C PHE A 35 3.54 8.89 2.00
N ILE A 36 2.23 9.06 2.14
CA ILE A 36 1.23 8.11 1.65
C ILE A 36 0.50 8.69 0.44
N ALA A 37 0.61 8.04 -0.71
CA ALA A 37 -0.14 8.37 -1.92
C ALA A 37 -1.24 7.33 -2.14
N CYS A 38 -2.49 7.78 -2.17
CA CYS A 38 -3.65 6.97 -2.55
C CYS A 38 -4.09 7.38 -3.95
N LEU A 39 -4.18 6.46 -4.91
CA LEU A 39 -4.39 6.84 -6.33
C LEU A 39 -5.86 7.12 -6.68
N CYS A 40 -6.81 6.66 -5.85
CA CYS A 40 -8.23 6.79 -6.12
C CYS A 40 -8.96 7.64 -5.06
N ARG A 41 -10.19 8.04 -5.41
CA ARG A 41 -11.22 8.56 -4.48
C ARG A 41 -10.91 9.90 -3.80
N LYS A 42 -10.04 10.75 -4.36
CA LYS A 42 -9.79 12.12 -3.86
C LYS A 42 -11.06 12.95 -3.68
N ASN A 43 -12.03 12.83 -4.59
CA ASN A 43 -13.27 13.61 -4.55
C ASN A 43 -14.40 12.90 -3.80
N ASP A 44 -14.13 11.75 -3.17
CA ASP A 44 -15.11 11.05 -2.37
C ASP A 44 -15.40 11.79 -1.07
N LEU A 45 -16.63 12.28 -0.93
CA LEU A 45 -17.06 13.08 0.22
C LEU A 45 -17.09 12.31 1.55
N ASP A 46 -17.08 10.98 1.52
CA ASP A 46 -17.00 10.14 2.72
C ASP A 46 -15.56 9.69 2.99
N ARG A 47 -14.89 9.10 2.00
CA ARG A 47 -13.58 8.44 2.16
C ARG A 47 -12.41 9.40 2.22
N ALA A 48 -12.41 10.51 1.46
CA ALA A 48 -11.26 11.42 1.44
C ALA A 48 -11.04 12.13 2.80
N PRO A 49 -12.08 12.64 3.50
CA PRO A 49 -11.91 13.20 4.84
C PRO A 49 -11.45 12.17 5.88
N LYS A 50 -11.78 10.88 5.69
CA LYS A 50 -11.33 9.79 6.57
C LYS A 50 -9.85 9.48 6.34
N PHE A 51 -9.41 9.43 5.08
CA PHE A 51 -8.00 9.29 4.74
C PHE A 51 -7.15 10.41 5.36
N GLU A 52 -7.60 11.67 5.31
CA GLU A 52 -6.89 12.78 5.96
C GLU A 52 -6.75 12.58 7.48
N LYS A 53 -7.80 12.11 8.16
CA LYS A 53 -7.72 11.76 9.60
C LYS A 53 -6.72 10.64 9.85
N VAL A 54 -6.67 9.64 8.98
CA VAL A 54 -5.74 8.51 9.08
C VAL A 54 -4.29 8.96 8.93
N LEU A 55 -4.00 9.84 7.96
CA LEU A 55 -2.66 10.45 7.82
C LEU A 55 -2.20 11.09 9.14
N ASN A 56 -3.10 11.84 9.79
CA ASN A 56 -2.81 12.46 11.08
C ASN A 56 -2.53 11.42 12.20
N ILE A 57 -3.33 10.36 12.29
CA ILE A 57 -3.15 9.28 13.28
C ILE A 57 -1.82 8.53 13.07
N LEU A 58 -1.46 8.29 11.80
CA LEU A 58 -0.22 7.63 11.42
C LEU A 58 1.00 8.55 11.54
N GLY A 59 0.80 9.86 11.68
CA GLY A 59 1.89 10.85 11.69
C GLY A 59 2.55 10.99 10.31
N ALA A 60 1.80 10.73 9.24
CA ALA A 60 2.28 10.74 7.86
C ALA A 60 1.83 12.00 7.11
N LYS A 61 2.59 12.37 6.07
CA LYS A 61 2.09 13.25 5.01
C LYS A 61 1.39 12.40 3.95
N GLY A 62 0.54 12.99 3.13
CA GLY A 62 -0.05 12.24 2.02
C GLY A 62 -0.89 13.07 1.07
N VAL A 63 -1.31 12.42 0.01
CA VAL A 63 -2.13 13.00 -1.06
C VAL A 63 -3.01 11.92 -1.69
N MET A 64 -4.12 12.34 -2.27
CA MET A 64 -5.02 11.46 -3.02
C MET A 64 -5.09 11.89 -4.49
N GLY A 65 -5.11 10.91 -5.38
CA GLY A 65 -5.56 11.01 -6.78
C GLY A 65 -7.03 10.61 -6.91
N ASP A 66 -7.62 10.80 -8.10
CA ASP A 66 -9.03 10.49 -8.35
C ASP A 66 -9.20 9.50 -9.52
N MET A 67 -8.30 8.52 -9.63
CA MET A 67 -8.43 7.47 -10.62
C MET A 67 -9.71 6.65 -10.42
N ASP A 68 -10.20 6.07 -11.51
CA ASP A 68 -11.40 5.21 -11.49
C ASP A 68 -11.20 3.98 -10.59
N ASP A 69 -12.16 3.83 -9.68
CA ASP A 69 -12.30 2.81 -8.64
C ASP A 69 -13.64 2.06 -8.76
N SER A 70 -14.36 2.20 -9.88
CA SER A 70 -15.58 1.43 -10.13
C SER A 70 -15.28 -0.08 -10.16
N PRO A 71 -16.23 -0.99 -9.88
CA PRO A 71 -16.01 -2.42 -10.09
C PRO A 71 -15.73 -2.80 -11.56
N GLU A 72 -16.20 -1.98 -12.50
CA GLU A 72 -16.14 -2.21 -13.95
C GLU A 72 -14.87 -1.64 -14.61
N GLN A 73 -13.81 -1.35 -13.83
CA GLN A 73 -12.54 -0.78 -14.32
C GLN A 73 -12.05 -1.47 -15.58
N ARG A 74 -11.80 -0.68 -16.62
CA ARG A 74 -11.08 -1.15 -17.81
C ARG A 74 -9.57 -1.06 -17.56
N PRO A 75 -8.77 -1.95 -18.19
CA PRO A 75 -7.32 -1.81 -18.18
C PRO A 75 -6.91 -0.41 -18.62
N LEU A 76 -6.03 0.23 -17.87
CA LEU A 76 -5.37 1.46 -18.32
C LEU A 76 -4.03 1.16 -18.99
N PRO A 77 -3.61 1.98 -19.96
CA PRO A 77 -2.21 2.01 -20.39
C PRO A 77 -1.28 2.27 -19.20
N ASP A 78 -0.18 1.52 -19.11
CA ASP A 78 0.79 1.63 -18.01
C ASP A 78 1.22 3.09 -17.78
N VAL A 79 1.50 3.83 -18.86
CA VAL A 79 1.93 5.24 -18.82
C VAL A 79 0.98 6.15 -18.03
N LEU A 80 -0.34 5.92 -18.07
CA LEU A 80 -1.29 6.77 -17.34
C LEU A 80 -1.21 6.54 -15.83
N VAL A 81 -0.98 5.30 -15.42
CA VAL A 81 -0.82 4.94 -14.00
C VAL A 81 0.53 5.45 -13.50
N GLU A 82 1.58 5.29 -14.30
CA GLU A 82 2.93 5.80 -14.03
C GLU A 82 2.96 7.32 -13.88
N GLU A 83 2.33 8.07 -14.79
CA GLU A 83 2.19 9.53 -14.72
C GLU A 83 1.43 9.95 -13.46
N SER A 84 0.30 9.29 -13.16
CA SER A 84 -0.48 9.57 -11.94
C SER A 84 0.34 9.36 -10.66
N ILE A 85 1.18 8.33 -10.61
CA ILE A 85 2.07 8.08 -9.48
C ILE A 85 3.09 9.22 -9.34
N LEU A 86 3.74 9.61 -10.44
CA LEU A 86 4.77 10.66 -10.43
C LEU A 86 4.19 12.03 -10.08
N GLU A 87 2.95 12.34 -10.48
CA GLU A 87 2.27 13.58 -10.13
C GLU A 87 1.94 13.69 -8.63
N LEU A 88 1.64 12.56 -7.98
CA LEU A 88 1.30 12.53 -6.55
C LEU A 88 2.54 12.54 -5.65
N LEU A 89 3.64 11.93 -6.09
CA LEU A 89 4.82 11.77 -5.26
C LEU A 89 5.72 13.01 -5.28
N PRO A 90 6.34 13.37 -4.14
CA PRO A 90 7.41 14.35 -4.16
C PRO A 90 8.60 13.81 -4.97
N SER A 91 9.21 14.66 -5.79
CA SER A 91 10.42 14.33 -6.54
C SER A 91 11.63 14.28 -5.59
N THR A 92 11.82 13.13 -4.94
CA THR A 92 12.90 12.84 -3.98
C THR A 92 13.26 11.37 -4.01
N HIS A 93 14.45 11.04 -3.51
CA HIS A 93 14.81 9.67 -3.17
C HIS A 93 14.06 9.18 -1.93
N PHE A 94 13.57 7.94 -1.98
CA PHE A 94 13.03 7.22 -0.83
C PHE A 94 14.01 6.15 -0.34
N ASP A 95 14.14 6.01 0.98
CA ASP A 95 14.92 4.89 1.53
C ASP A 95 14.14 3.57 1.38
N LEU A 96 12.80 3.65 1.31
CA LEU A 96 11.90 2.51 1.07
C LEU A 96 10.63 2.96 0.36
N ILE A 97 10.18 2.16 -0.60
CA ILE A 97 8.83 2.24 -1.18
C ILE A 97 8.05 0.98 -0.79
N ILE A 98 6.82 1.13 -0.34
CA ILE A 98 5.89 0.03 -0.05
C ILE A 98 4.64 0.20 -0.91
N THR A 99 4.22 -0.85 -1.63
CA THR A 99 3.10 -0.78 -2.58
C THR A 99 2.39 -2.12 -2.75
N HIS A 100 1.34 -2.16 -3.57
CA HIS A 100 0.67 -3.37 -4.00
C HIS A 100 1.56 -4.35 -4.75
N SER A 101 1.21 -5.62 -4.66
CA SER A 101 1.76 -6.72 -5.46
C SER A 101 1.28 -6.67 -6.90
N ILE A 102 2.07 -7.22 -7.81
CA ILE A 102 1.66 -7.44 -9.21
C ILE A 102 0.52 -8.47 -9.32
N TYR A 103 0.26 -9.24 -8.27
CA TYR A 103 -0.85 -10.19 -8.14
C TYR A 103 -2.06 -9.61 -7.38
N GLY A 104 -1.94 -8.39 -6.85
CA GLY A 104 -2.84 -7.88 -5.81
C GLY A 104 -2.71 -8.67 -4.49
N GLU A 105 -3.54 -8.32 -3.52
CA GLU A 105 -3.51 -8.92 -2.17
C GLU A 105 -4.67 -9.89 -1.95
N TYR A 106 -5.72 -9.72 -2.74
CA TYR A 106 -6.96 -10.47 -2.70
C TYR A 106 -7.68 -10.31 -4.02
N THR A 107 -8.67 -11.17 -4.26
CA THR A 107 -9.74 -11.06 -5.25
C THR A 107 -9.41 -10.07 -6.35
N ARG A 108 -9.02 -10.51 -7.54
CA ARG A 108 -8.52 -9.64 -8.63
C ARG A 108 -8.98 -8.16 -8.56
N HIS A 109 -8.14 -7.31 -7.97
CA HIS A 109 -8.31 -5.86 -7.90
C HIS A 109 -7.36 -5.21 -8.89
N ARG A 110 -7.92 -4.79 -10.03
CA ARG A 110 -7.12 -4.31 -11.17
C ARG A 110 -6.19 -3.15 -10.81
N ARG A 111 -6.69 -2.14 -10.08
CA ARG A 111 -5.88 -0.99 -9.67
C ARG A 111 -4.66 -1.40 -8.82
N HIS A 112 -4.79 -2.41 -7.96
CA HIS A 112 -3.67 -2.94 -7.15
C HIS A 112 -2.55 -3.46 -8.04
N GLU A 113 -2.93 -4.33 -8.98
CA GLU A 113 -2.00 -4.94 -9.94
C GLU A 113 -1.30 -3.90 -10.84
N GLU A 114 -2.06 -2.91 -11.34
CA GLU A 114 -1.56 -1.85 -12.20
C GLU A 114 -0.56 -0.95 -11.47
N ILE A 115 -0.84 -0.59 -10.21
CA ILE A 115 0.08 0.19 -9.37
C ILE A 115 1.35 -0.60 -9.07
N GLY A 116 1.22 -1.86 -8.66
CA GLY A 116 2.37 -2.72 -8.37
C GLY A 116 3.32 -2.85 -9.57
N LYS A 117 2.76 -3.05 -10.77
CA LYS A 117 3.52 -3.08 -12.03
C LYS A 117 4.17 -1.72 -12.34
N SER A 118 3.42 -0.63 -12.23
CA SER A 118 3.89 0.73 -12.57
C SER A 118 5.05 1.17 -11.68
N ILE A 119 5.02 0.86 -10.37
CA ILE A 119 6.13 1.17 -9.47
C ILE A 119 7.42 0.44 -9.87
N ILE A 120 7.30 -0.84 -10.26
CA ILE A 120 8.46 -1.62 -10.72
C ILE A 120 9.03 -1.03 -12.01
N ASN A 121 8.18 -0.67 -12.97
CA ASN A 121 8.59 -0.02 -14.22
C ASN A 121 9.28 1.33 -13.97
N LEU A 122 8.69 2.18 -13.12
CA LEU A 122 9.24 3.49 -12.77
C LEU A 122 10.59 3.38 -12.05
N TRP A 123 10.76 2.38 -11.18
CA TRP A 123 12.03 2.14 -10.50
C TRP A 123 13.10 1.64 -11.46
N HIS A 124 12.76 0.68 -12.33
CA HIS A 124 13.68 0.12 -13.32
C HIS A 124 14.11 1.16 -14.39
N SER A 125 13.21 2.07 -14.77
CA SER A 125 13.52 3.19 -15.66
C SER A 125 14.21 4.37 -14.97
N ALA A 126 14.46 4.29 -13.67
CA ALA A 126 15.04 5.35 -12.84
C ALA A 126 14.23 6.66 -12.78
N LEU A 127 12.95 6.64 -13.18
CA LEU A 127 12.02 7.77 -13.01
C LEU A 127 11.54 7.91 -11.56
N LEU A 128 11.56 6.81 -10.80
CA LEU A 128 11.35 6.78 -9.36
C LEU A 128 12.57 6.15 -8.69
N THR A 129 13.08 6.76 -7.63
CA THR A 129 14.32 6.31 -6.98
C THR A 129 14.06 5.83 -5.56
N THR A 130 14.48 4.58 -5.30
CA THR A 130 14.44 3.99 -3.96
C THR A 130 15.62 3.06 -3.72
N SER A 131 15.99 2.89 -2.45
CA SER A 131 17.01 1.90 -2.04
C SER A 131 16.43 0.48 -1.91
N GLU A 132 15.11 0.39 -1.69
CA GLU A 132 14.41 -0.84 -1.38
C GLU A 132 12.94 -0.73 -1.80
N LEU A 133 12.38 -1.79 -2.34
CA LEU A 133 10.96 -1.91 -2.67
C LEU A 133 10.35 -3.10 -1.92
N TRP A 134 9.25 -2.85 -1.21
CA TRP A 134 8.40 -3.87 -0.62
C TRP A 134 7.07 -3.89 -1.34
N THR A 135 6.62 -5.07 -1.76
CA THR A 135 5.25 -5.26 -2.24
C THR A 135 4.48 -6.12 -1.24
N PHE A 136 3.21 -5.84 -1.02
CA PHE A 136 2.38 -6.65 -0.12
C PHE A 136 2.40 -8.13 -0.55
N ALA A 137 2.33 -9.05 0.41
CA ALA A 137 2.38 -10.49 0.14
C ALA A 137 1.21 -11.19 0.83
N PHE A 138 0.03 -11.08 0.22
CA PHE A 138 -1.22 -11.70 0.69
C PHE A 138 -1.87 -12.51 -0.42
N GLU A 139 -2.68 -13.48 -0.04
CA GLU A 139 -3.50 -14.26 -0.96
C GLU A 139 -4.84 -14.65 -0.32
N ASP A 140 -5.90 -14.72 -1.13
CA ASP A 140 -7.26 -15.12 -0.69
C ASP A 140 -7.72 -16.48 -1.26
N HIS A 141 -6.78 -17.20 -1.91
CA HIS A 141 -7.02 -18.47 -2.60
C HIS A 141 -8.25 -18.45 -3.51
N GLN A 142 -8.36 -17.42 -4.36
CA GLN A 142 -9.49 -17.23 -5.29
C GLN A 142 -10.83 -17.07 -4.56
N LYS A 143 -10.87 -16.15 -3.59
CA LYS A 143 -12.05 -15.87 -2.73
C LYS A 143 -12.45 -16.99 -1.78
N ALA A 144 -11.65 -18.04 -1.62
CA ALA A 144 -11.99 -19.14 -0.72
C ALA A 144 -11.95 -18.68 0.75
N ASN A 145 -11.10 -17.71 1.08
CA ASN A 145 -10.92 -17.18 2.43
C ASN A 145 -10.74 -15.66 2.41
N PHE A 146 -10.75 -15.03 3.59
CA PHE A 146 -10.16 -13.71 3.73
C PHE A 146 -8.66 -13.75 3.39
N PRO A 147 -8.11 -12.65 2.87
CA PRO A 147 -6.68 -12.51 2.58
C PRO A 147 -5.81 -12.89 3.76
N THR A 148 -4.84 -13.77 3.51
CA THR A 148 -3.87 -14.21 4.51
C THR A 148 -2.46 -13.86 4.09
N ALA A 149 -1.64 -13.48 5.07
CA ALA A 149 -0.24 -13.15 4.84
C ALA A 149 0.55 -14.40 4.40
N ILE A 150 1.29 -14.29 3.30
CA ILE A 150 2.10 -15.37 2.75
C ILE A 150 3.32 -15.58 3.66
N LYS A 151 3.31 -16.66 4.45
CA LYS A 151 4.38 -16.97 5.44
C LYS A 151 5.78 -17.15 4.82
N LYS A 152 5.85 -17.47 3.53
CA LYS A 152 7.10 -17.66 2.78
C LYS A 152 7.63 -16.37 2.14
N ALA A 153 6.96 -15.23 2.35
CA ALA A 153 7.41 -13.94 1.87
C ALA A 153 8.77 -13.58 2.46
N SER A 154 9.50 -12.68 1.78
CA SER A 154 10.82 -12.22 2.24
C SER A 154 10.78 -11.60 3.63
N ILE A 155 9.67 -10.95 3.96
CA ILE A 155 9.36 -10.38 5.26
C ILE A 155 8.01 -10.93 5.70
N PHE A 156 7.93 -11.43 6.92
CA PHE A 156 6.69 -11.89 7.55
C PHE A 156 6.80 -11.72 9.06
N TYR A 157 5.77 -11.17 9.70
CA TYR A 157 5.66 -11.14 11.16
C TYR A 157 4.22 -10.96 11.63
N SER A 158 3.93 -11.45 12.83
CA SER A 158 2.70 -11.11 13.56
C SER A 158 2.86 -9.75 14.25
N LEU A 159 1.79 -8.96 14.21
CA LEU A 159 1.72 -7.68 14.89
C LEU A 159 1.56 -7.90 16.40
N PRO A 160 2.25 -7.11 17.25
CA PRO A 160 1.91 -7.02 18.66
C PRO A 160 0.42 -6.67 18.83
N GLN A 161 -0.22 -7.21 19.86
CA GLN A 161 -1.65 -7.03 20.08
C GLN A 161 -2.07 -5.55 20.07
N GLU A 162 -1.36 -4.68 20.80
CA GLU A 162 -1.65 -3.25 20.84
C GLU A 162 -1.53 -2.57 19.45
N ILE A 163 -0.57 -2.98 18.64
CA ILE A 163 -0.39 -2.45 17.28
C ILE A 163 -1.57 -2.89 16.39
N TRP A 164 -1.98 -4.15 16.50
CA TRP A 164 -3.14 -4.64 15.75
C TRP A 164 -4.45 -4.00 16.22
N GLU A 165 -4.65 -3.81 17.53
CA GLU A 165 -5.82 -3.13 18.08
C GLU A 165 -5.91 -1.69 17.59
N ASN A 166 -4.79 -0.97 17.53
CA ASN A 166 -4.72 0.37 16.94
C ASN A 166 -5.06 0.35 15.45
N LYS A 167 -4.48 -0.58 14.67
CA LYS A 167 -4.78 -0.78 13.25
C LYS A 167 -6.28 -1.07 13.03
N TYR A 168 -6.85 -1.98 13.81
CA TYR A 168 -8.27 -2.34 13.76
C TYR A 168 -9.18 -1.17 14.14
N SER A 169 -8.78 -0.35 15.12
CA SER A 169 -9.50 0.86 15.49
C SER A 169 -9.51 1.90 14.37
N ILE A 170 -8.42 2.04 13.60
CA ILE A 170 -8.40 2.92 12.43
C ILE A 170 -9.42 2.44 11.39
N VAL A 171 -9.43 1.14 11.06
CA VAL A 171 -10.40 0.55 10.12
C VAL A 171 -11.85 0.77 10.60
N THR A 172 -12.16 0.43 11.84
CA THR A 172 -13.54 0.44 12.33
C THR A 172 -14.02 1.82 12.76
N ASN A 173 -13.22 2.58 13.51
CA ASN A 173 -13.65 3.84 14.10
C ASN A 173 -13.30 5.06 13.25
N THR A 174 -12.18 5.03 12.50
CA THR A 174 -11.77 6.18 11.68
C THR A 174 -12.35 6.08 10.28
N TYR A 175 -12.17 4.94 9.61
CA TYR A 175 -12.83 4.69 8.32
C TYR A 175 -14.32 4.38 8.48
N GLY A 176 -14.77 3.97 9.68
CA GLY A 176 -16.19 3.76 9.97
C GLY A 176 -16.72 2.43 9.45
N PHE A 177 -15.84 1.48 9.10
CA PHE A 177 -16.28 0.17 8.63
C PHE A 177 -16.97 -0.59 9.77
N ASN A 178 -18.13 -1.17 9.46
CA ASN A 178 -18.86 -1.99 10.42
C ASN A 178 -17.98 -3.19 10.85
N PRO A 179 -17.92 -3.60 12.13
CA PRO A 179 -17.18 -4.80 12.55
C PRO A 179 -17.55 -6.09 11.79
N GLU A 180 -18.76 -6.16 11.24
CA GLU A 180 -19.22 -7.28 10.41
C GLU A 180 -18.87 -7.17 8.92
N SER A 181 -18.31 -6.03 8.49
CA SER A 181 -17.87 -5.76 7.12
C SER A 181 -16.67 -6.62 6.71
N TRP A 182 -16.39 -6.64 5.41
CA TRP A 182 -15.24 -7.36 4.87
C TRP A 182 -13.93 -6.74 5.36
N GLU A 183 -13.83 -5.41 5.37
CA GLU A 183 -12.65 -4.63 5.76
C GLU A 183 -12.27 -4.89 7.23
N ALA A 184 -13.26 -4.90 8.12
CA ALA A 184 -13.03 -5.22 9.53
C ALA A 184 -12.60 -6.69 9.69
N LYS A 185 -13.35 -7.64 9.11
CA LYS A 185 -13.06 -9.08 9.23
C LYS A 185 -11.74 -9.48 8.61
N THR A 186 -11.32 -8.81 7.53
CA THR A 186 -10.06 -9.11 6.86
C THR A 186 -8.86 -8.53 7.57
N THR A 187 -9.01 -7.53 8.47
CA THR A 187 -7.89 -6.73 9.01
C THR A 187 -6.78 -7.64 9.55
N PRO A 188 -5.66 -7.80 8.82
CA PRO A 188 -4.70 -8.87 9.10
C PRO A 188 -3.95 -8.66 10.41
N LYS A 189 -3.76 -9.75 11.17
CA LYS A 189 -2.89 -9.79 12.37
C LYS A 189 -1.42 -9.94 12.02
N GLU A 190 -1.13 -10.36 10.80
CA GLU A 190 0.21 -10.51 10.24
C GLU A 190 0.40 -9.52 9.10
N GLU A 191 1.63 -9.07 8.91
CA GLU A 191 2.04 -8.32 7.72
C GLU A 191 3.18 -9.05 7.03
N ALA A 192 3.11 -9.08 5.71
CA ALA A 192 4.06 -9.78 4.87
C ALA A 192 4.36 -9.00 3.59
N PHE A 193 5.62 -9.07 3.16
CA PHE A 193 6.10 -8.33 2.00
C PHE A 193 7.13 -9.15 1.21
N TRP A 194 7.04 -9.06 -0.12
CA TRP A 194 8.15 -9.41 -1.00
C TRP A 194 9.12 -8.25 -1.03
N ARG A 195 10.41 -8.52 -0.80
CA ARG A 195 11.45 -7.49 -0.74
C ARG A 195 12.36 -7.57 -1.95
N PHE A 196 12.61 -6.41 -2.55
CA PHE A 196 13.54 -6.22 -3.65
C PHE A 196 14.59 -5.17 -3.26
N LEU A 197 15.86 -5.51 -3.48
CA LEU A 197 17.00 -4.62 -3.18
C LEU A 197 17.61 -3.99 -4.44
N ASN A 198 17.17 -4.43 -5.63
CA ASN A 198 17.55 -3.83 -6.89
C ASN A 198 16.36 -3.85 -7.86
N ALA A 199 16.34 -2.90 -8.79
CA ALA A 199 15.23 -2.75 -9.72
C ALA A 199 15.13 -3.91 -10.71
N ASP A 200 16.24 -4.50 -11.15
CA ASP A 200 16.25 -5.64 -12.08
C ASP A 200 15.58 -6.88 -11.46
N GLN A 201 15.73 -7.10 -10.16
CA GLN A 201 15.10 -8.20 -9.43
C GLN A 201 13.58 -8.04 -9.43
N ALA A 202 13.11 -6.82 -9.16
CA ALA A 202 11.68 -6.50 -9.20
C ALA A 202 11.16 -6.57 -10.65
N TYR A 203 11.91 -6.08 -11.63
CA TYR A 203 11.53 -6.11 -13.04
C TYR A 203 11.43 -7.53 -13.59
N ASN A 204 12.41 -8.39 -13.28
CA ASN A 204 12.37 -9.81 -13.64
C ASN A 204 11.20 -10.56 -12.98
N TRP A 205 10.74 -10.09 -11.83
CA TRP A 205 9.56 -10.67 -11.17
C TRP A 205 8.27 -10.43 -11.99
N LEU A 206 8.18 -9.37 -12.79
CA LEU A 206 7.04 -9.13 -13.69
C LEU A 206 6.82 -10.28 -14.69
N ALA A 207 7.89 -10.98 -15.10
CA ALA A 207 7.81 -12.11 -16.01
C ALA A 207 7.16 -13.36 -15.41
N HIS A 208 6.92 -13.38 -14.10
CA HIS A 208 6.30 -14.49 -13.38
C HIS A 208 4.78 -14.32 -13.21
N LYS A 209 4.18 -13.29 -13.81
CA LYS A 209 2.73 -13.06 -13.81
C LYS A 209 2.03 -13.70 -15.01
#